data_AF-A0A0L8HS66-F1
#
_entry.id   AF-A0A0L8HS66-F1
#
_cell.length_a   1.000
_cell.length_b   1.000
_cell.length_c   1.000
_cell.angle_alpha   90.00
_cell.angle_beta   90.00
_cell.angle_gamma   90.00
#
_symmetry.space_group_name_H-M   'P 1'
#
loop_
_entity.id
_entity.type
_entity.pdbx_description
1 polymer ?
#
loop_
_entity_poly.entity_id
_entity_poly.type
_entity_poly.pdbx_seq_one_letter_code
_entity_poly.pdbx_strand_id
1 'polypeptide(L)'
;SFSVFLFSFAVSLSAYNSLLHVAVYYGDTYPMKWNLILNLLKDMKSLNLQPTLATFNAVLNSLSRMTRFGKCRTIAHDVLTEMKNCGIEPSLASWSMFINIIYFNDNVESRVIYEIMDYLKDKEMTLQHPADS
;
A
#
# COMPACT_ATOMS: atom_id res chain seq x y z
N SER A 1 -6.51 27.83 -16.53
CA SER A 1 -5.11 27.52 -16.92
C SER A 1 -4.79 26.10 -16.48
N PHE A 2 -3.86 25.41 -17.15
CA PHE A 2 -3.40 24.05 -16.85
C PHE A 2 -3.11 23.78 -15.35
N SER A 3 -2.71 24.82 -14.61
CA SER A 3 -2.46 24.79 -13.17
C SER A 3 -3.69 24.50 -12.31
N VAL A 4 -4.89 25.01 -12.65
CA VAL A 4 -6.13 24.73 -11.89
C VAL A 4 -6.58 23.28 -12.06
N PHE A 5 -6.37 22.72 -13.25
CA PHE A 5 -6.71 21.34 -13.57
C PHE A 5 -5.81 20.34 -12.85
N LEU A 6 -4.48 20.57 -12.86
CA LEU A 6 -3.53 19.78 -12.07
C LEU A 6 -3.81 19.85 -10.57
N PHE A 7 -4.17 21.02 -10.06
CA PHE A 7 -4.53 21.19 -8.65
C PHE A 7 -5.78 20.36 -8.29
N SER A 8 -6.83 20.40 -9.11
CA SER A 8 -8.04 19.59 -8.89
C SER A 8 -7.74 18.09 -8.89
N PHE A 9 -6.85 17.62 -9.77
CA PHE A 9 -6.48 16.21 -9.88
C PHE A 9 -5.60 15.75 -8.70
N ALA A 10 -4.68 16.62 -8.25
CA ALA A 10 -3.87 16.39 -7.05
C ALA A 10 -4.72 16.32 -5.77
N VAL A 11 -5.75 17.16 -5.68
CA VAL A 11 -6.74 17.11 -4.58
C VAL A 11 -7.55 15.82 -4.62
N SER A 12 -7.98 15.34 -5.80
CA SER A 12 -8.67 14.05 -5.88
C SER A 12 -7.78 12.87 -5.47
N LEU A 13 -6.53 12.81 -5.95
CA LEU A 13 -5.61 11.73 -5.60
C LEU A 13 -5.29 11.68 -4.10
N SER A 14 -5.02 12.84 -3.50
CA SER A 14 -4.78 12.92 -2.05
C SER A 14 -6.03 12.58 -1.22
N ALA A 15 -7.23 12.91 -1.70
CA ALA A 15 -8.48 12.48 -1.09
C ALA A 15 -8.64 10.96 -1.14
N TYR A 16 -8.38 10.31 -2.28
CA TYR A 16 -8.41 8.85 -2.38
C TYR A 16 -7.38 8.18 -1.46
N ASN A 17 -6.14 8.69 -1.42
CA ASN A 17 -5.11 8.18 -0.49
C ASN A 17 -5.58 8.31 0.97
N SER A 18 -6.20 9.43 1.32
CA SER A 18 -6.77 9.65 2.67
C SER A 18 -7.91 8.67 2.98
N LEU A 19 -8.81 8.45 2.02
CA LEU A 19 -9.90 7.47 2.15
C LEU A 19 -9.37 6.04 2.32
N LEU A 20 -8.32 5.67 1.58
CA LEU A 20 -7.64 4.39 1.75
C LEU A 20 -7.10 4.22 3.17
N HIS A 21 -6.45 5.24 3.75
CA HIS A 21 -5.94 5.17 5.13
C HIS A 21 -7.02 4.92 6.19
N VAL A 22 -8.23 5.48 6.00
CA VAL A 22 -9.34 5.34 6.95
C VAL A 22 -10.26 4.16 6.64
N ALA A 23 -10.11 3.50 5.49
CA ALA A 23 -10.96 2.38 5.07
C ALA A 23 -10.96 1.21 6.08
N VAL A 24 -9.90 1.07 6.87
CA VAL A 24 -9.80 0.07 7.95
C VAL A 24 -10.79 0.27 9.10
N TYR A 25 -11.42 1.44 9.19
CA TYR A 25 -12.49 1.74 10.15
C TYR A 25 -13.89 1.54 9.54
N TYR A 26 -13.99 1.15 8.27
CA TYR A 26 -15.26 0.96 7.61
C TYR A 26 -15.88 -0.40 7.91
N GLY A 27 -16.99 -0.39 8.65
CA GLY A 27 -17.72 -1.60 9.02
C GLY A 27 -16.94 -2.53 9.95
N ASP A 28 -17.60 -3.63 10.33
CA ASP A 28 -17.13 -4.48 11.42
C ASP A 28 -16.28 -5.67 10.96
N THR A 29 -16.23 -5.95 9.65
CA THR A 29 -15.57 -7.15 9.11
C THR A 29 -14.45 -6.82 8.14
N TYR A 30 -13.40 -7.64 8.10
CA TYR A 30 -12.30 -7.48 7.14
C TYR A 30 -12.75 -7.48 5.66
N PRO A 31 -13.68 -8.34 5.22
CA PRO A 31 -14.19 -8.29 3.85
C PRO A 31 -14.85 -6.96 3.49
N MET A 32 -15.57 -6.31 4.41
CA MET A 32 -16.19 -4.99 4.15
C MET A 32 -15.12 -3.91 3.94
N LYS A 33 -14.11 -3.88 4.81
CA LYS A 33 -12.97 -2.96 4.72
C LYS A 33 -12.22 -3.15 3.40
N TRP A 34 -11.94 -4.41 3.04
CA TRP A 34 -11.26 -4.74 1.79
C TRP A 34 -12.09 -4.39 0.55
N ASN A 35 -13.40 -4.65 0.56
CA ASN A 35 -14.28 -4.27 -0.54
C ASN A 35 -14.32 -2.76 -0.75
N LEU A 36 -14.30 -1.95 0.32
CA LEU A 36 -14.17 -0.51 0.20
C LEU A 36 -12.86 -0.11 -0.46
N ILE A 37 -11.72 -0.68 -0.04
CA ILE A 37 -10.41 -0.43 -0.65
C ILE A 37 -10.44 -0.76 -2.15
N LEU A 38 -10.98 -1.91 -2.53
CA LEU A 38 -11.12 -2.29 -3.94
C LEU A 38 -11.99 -1.33 -4.74
N ASN A 39 -13.09 -0.84 -4.16
CA ASN A 39 -13.96 0.12 -4.83
C ASN A 39 -13.24 1.46 -5.03
N LEU A 40 -12.54 1.96 -4.01
CA LEU A 40 -11.73 3.18 -4.11
C LEU A 40 -10.67 3.07 -5.22
N LEU A 41 -9.96 1.94 -5.31
CA LEU A 41 -8.96 1.70 -6.36
C LEU A 41 -9.59 1.60 -7.76
N LYS A 42 -10.77 0.97 -7.87
CA LYS A 42 -11.53 0.92 -9.14
C LYS A 42 -12.00 2.30 -9.58
N ASP A 43 -12.45 3.12 -8.63
CA ASP A 43 -12.88 4.49 -8.91
C ASP A 43 -11.70 5.37 -9.33
N MET A 44 -10.54 5.23 -8.69
CA MET A 44 -9.32 5.88 -9.15
C MET A 44 -9.01 5.50 -10.61
N LYS A 45 -9.09 4.21 -10.94
CA LYS A 45 -8.88 3.73 -12.30
C LYS A 45 -9.89 4.30 -13.30
N SER A 46 -11.18 4.38 -12.94
CA SER A 46 -12.22 4.92 -13.83
C SER A 46 -12.04 6.42 -14.08
N LEU A 47 -11.45 7.14 -13.13
CA LEU A 47 -11.08 8.55 -13.24
C LEU A 47 -9.70 8.78 -13.90
N ASN A 48 -9.02 7.72 -14.36
CA ASN A 48 -7.65 7.77 -14.87
C ASN A 48 -6.62 8.34 -13.88
N LEU A 49 -6.88 8.21 -12.57
CA LEU A 49 -5.94 8.56 -11.51
C LEU A 49 -4.89 7.45 -11.38
N GLN A 50 -3.64 7.77 -11.69
CA GLN A 50 -2.54 6.81 -11.58
C GLN A 50 -2.16 6.60 -10.10
N PRO A 51 -2.05 5.34 -9.64
CA PRO A 51 -1.50 5.04 -8.32
C PRO A 51 -0.10 5.62 -8.16
N THR A 52 0.21 6.05 -6.94
CA THR A 52 1.53 6.56 -6.55
C THR A 52 2.09 5.72 -5.40
N LEU A 53 3.35 5.94 -5.03
CA LEU A 53 3.93 5.36 -3.81
C LEU A 53 3.02 5.57 -2.59
N ALA A 54 2.45 6.77 -2.44
CA ALA A 54 1.51 7.07 -1.34
C ALA A 54 0.23 6.22 -1.42
N THR A 55 -0.30 5.97 -2.62
CA THR A 55 -1.46 5.10 -2.83
C THR A 55 -1.17 3.66 -2.40
N PHE A 56 -0.03 3.11 -2.85
CA PHE A 56 0.37 1.76 -2.47
C PHE A 56 0.68 1.64 -0.98
N ASN A 57 1.34 2.64 -0.40
CA ASN A 57 1.60 2.70 1.04
C ASN A 57 0.30 2.78 1.86
N ALA A 58 -0.73 3.49 1.38
CA ALA A 58 -2.03 3.51 2.04
C ALA A 58 -2.72 2.13 2.03
N VAL A 59 -2.59 1.38 0.93
CA VAL A 59 -3.10 0.00 0.83
C VAL A 59 -2.32 -0.94 1.75
N LEU A 60 -0.98 -0.92 1.73
CA LEU A 60 -0.14 -1.74 2.62
C LEU A 60 -0.40 -1.42 4.09
N ASN A 61 -0.54 -0.14 4.45
CA ASN A 61 -0.92 0.28 5.80
C ASN A 61 -2.28 -0.29 6.21
N SER A 62 -3.23 -0.33 5.27
CA SER A 62 -4.53 -0.91 5.56
C SER A 62 -4.45 -2.41 5.80
N LEU A 63 -3.67 -3.13 4.99
CA LEU A 63 -3.44 -4.56 5.13
C LEU A 63 -2.70 -4.91 6.43
N SER A 64 -1.71 -4.10 6.84
CA SER A 64 -0.95 -4.31 8.08
C SER A 64 -1.80 -4.17 9.35
N ARG A 65 -2.96 -3.50 9.24
CA ARG A 65 -3.96 -3.37 10.31
C ARG A 65 -5.07 -4.42 10.21
N MET A 66 -5.09 -5.21 9.14
CA MET A 66 -6.08 -6.24 8.87
C MET A 66 -5.48 -7.64 8.79
N THR A 67 -4.30 -7.85 9.38
CA THR A 67 -3.48 -9.07 9.25
C THR A 67 -4.16 -10.39 9.61
N ARG A 68 -5.27 -10.38 10.37
CA ARG A 68 -6.12 -11.56 10.62
C ARG A 68 -7.00 -11.94 9.42
N PHE A 69 -7.04 -11.14 8.38
CA PHE A 69 -7.71 -11.46 7.12
C PHE A 69 -6.87 -12.47 6.34
N GLY A 70 -7.41 -13.67 6.11
CA GLY A 70 -6.65 -14.80 5.56
C GLY A 70 -6.00 -14.56 4.18
N LYS A 71 -6.36 -13.49 3.47
CA LYS A 71 -5.78 -13.13 2.17
C LYS A 71 -4.72 -12.01 2.25
N CYS A 72 -4.50 -11.41 3.42
CA CYS A 72 -3.62 -10.24 3.55
C CYS A 72 -2.21 -10.48 3.01
N ARG A 73 -1.62 -11.67 3.26
CA ARG A 73 -0.28 -12.00 2.78
C ARG A 73 -0.19 -12.06 1.26
N THR A 74 -1.08 -12.81 0.62
CA THR A 74 -1.15 -12.90 -0.86
C THR A 74 -1.36 -11.53 -1.48
N ILE A 75 -2.29 -10.74 -0.94
CA ILE A 75 -2.58 -9.40 -1.44
C ILE A 75 -1.36 -8.47 -1.28
N ALA A 76 -0.64 -8.56 -0.16
CA ALA A 76 0.55 -7.74 0.05
C ALA A 76 1.65 -8.04 -0.99
N HIS A 77 1.81 -9.31 -1.39
CA HIS A 77 2.70 -9.68 -2.50
C HIS A 77 2.21 -9.08 -3.82
N ASP A 78 0.92 -9.20 -4.13
CA ASP A 78 0.33 -8.63 -5.35
C ASP A 78 0.54 -7.12 -5.42
N VAL A 79 0.46 -6.41 -4.28
CA VAL A 79 0.73 -4.97 -4.19
C VAL A 79 2.17 -4.65 -4.55
N LEU A 80 3.17 -5.38 -4.03
CA LEU A 80 4.58 -5.15 -4.40
C LEU A 80 4.84 -5.48 -5.89
N THR A 81 4.21 -6.52 -6.42
CA THR A 81 4.28 -6.84 -7.85
C THR A 81 3.71 -5.70 -8.69
N GLU A 82 2.58 -5.13 -8.29
CA GLU A 82 1.95 -4.03 -9.02
C GLU A 82 2.77 -2.73 -8.93
N MET A 83 3.38 -2.42 -7.78
CA MET A 83 4.33 -1.32 -7.67
C MET A 83 5.44 -1.45 -8.72
N LYS A 84 6.03 -2.64 -8.85
CA LYS A 84 7.05 -2.92 -9.88
C LYS A 84 6.51 -2.77 -11.30
N ASN A 85 5.30 -3.26 -11.58
CA ASN A 85 4.66 -3.12 -12.89
C ASN A 85 4.41 -1.64 -13.26
N CYS A 86 4.12 -0.80 -12.27
CA CYS A 86 3.98 0.65 -12.44
C CYS A 86 5.32 1.40 -12.46
N GLY A 87 6.47 0.72 -12.31
CA GLY A 87 7.78 1.36 -12.21
C GLY A 87 7.97 2.16 -10.92
N ILE A 88 7.21 1.84 -9.87
CA ILE A 88 7.28 2.50 -8.56
C ILE A 88 8.10 1.61 -7.63
N GLU A 89 9.19 2.15 -7.12
CA GLU A 89 10.04 1.46 -6.16
C GLU A 89 9.42 1.51 -4.74
N PRO A 90 9.33 0.39 -4.00
CA PRO A 90 8.89 0.42 -2.61
C PRO A 90 9.85 1.21 -1.70
N SER A 91 9.29 1.99 -0.77
CA SER A 91 10.06 2.74 0.24
C SER A 91 10.33 1.89 1.49
N LEU A 92 11.11 2.44 2.42
CA LEU A 92 11.33 1.83 3.73
C LEU A 92 10.01 1.55 4.47
N ALA A 93 9.06 2.50 4.46
CA ALA A 93 7.73 2.29 5.02
C ALA A 93 6.98 1.17 4.29
N SER A 94 7.06 1.07 2.95
CA SER A 94 6.46 -0.03 2.20
C SER A 94 6.95 -1.39 2.71
N TRP A 95 8.27 -1.55 2.85
CA TRP A 95 8.89 -2.77 3.34
C TRP A 95 8.56 -3.06 4.81
N SER A 96 8.57 -2.03 5.67
CA SER A 96 8.18 -2.17 7.08
C SER A 96 6.74 -2.70 7.23
N MET A 97 5.80 -2.11 6.48
CA MET A 97 4.40 -2.57 6.47
C MET A 97 4.27 -3.97 5.88
N PHE A 98 4.98 -4.27 4.81
CA PHE A 98 4.99 -5.59 4.19
C PHE A 98 5.51 -6.67 5.16
N ILE A 99 6.64 -6.42 5.84
CA ILE A 99 7.22 -7.31 6.85
C ILE A 99 6.23 -7.55 7.99
N ASN A 100 5.56 -6.50 8.47
CA ASN A 100 4.52 -6.64 9.50
C ASN A 100 3.36 -7.54 9.03
N ILE A 101 2.93 -7.41 7.76
CA ILE A 101 1.84 -8.24 7.20
C ILE A 101 2.25 -9.71 7.14
N ILE A 102 3.45 -10.00 6.62
CA ILE A 102 3.89 -11.38 6.50
C ILE A 102 4.08 -11.98 7.90
N TYR A 103 4.76 -11.29 8.81
CA TYR A 103 5.18 -11.86 10.09
C TYR A 103 4.04 -12.02 11.12
N PHE A 104 2.92 -11.32 10.95
CA PHE A 104 1.81 -11.40 11.90
C PHE A 104 1.27 -12.85 12.04
N ASN A 105 1.28 -13.36 13.28
CA ASN A 105 0.79 -14.68 13.75
C ASN A 105 1.63 -15.93 13.36
N ASP A 106 2.96 -15.85 13.35
CA ASP A 106 3.90 -16.99 13.37
C ASP A 106 3.50 -18.23 12.54
N ASN A 107 3.89 -18.19 11.27
CA ASN A 107 4.22 -19.32 10.38
C ASN A 107 4.68 -18.73 9.05
N VAL A 108 5.67 -17.83 9.09
CA VAL A 108 6.39 -17.41 7.88
C VAL A 108 7.72 -18.13 7.90
N GLU A 109 8.09 -18.72 6.77
CA GLU A 109 9.46 -19.21 6.60
C GLU A 109 10.41 -18.03 6.78
N SER A 110 11.27 -18.08 7.80
CA SER A 110 12.29 -17.05 8.05
C SER A 110 13.10 -16.70 6.79
N ARG A 111 13.17 -17.65 5.84
CA ARG A 111 13.72 -17.47 4.49
C ARG A 111 13.20 -16.23 3.77
N VAL A 112 11.90 -15.95 3.78
CA VAL A 112 11.32 -14.78 3.08
C VAL A 112 11.85 -13.48 3.69
N ILE A 113 12.02 -13.43 5.02
CA ILE A 113 12.61 -12.27 5.69
C ILE A 113 14.07 -12.09 5.31
N TYR A 114 14.84 -13.19 5.25
CA TYR A 114 16.25 -13.13 4.81
C TYR A 114 16.36 -12.69 3.35
N GLU A 115 15.48 -13.15 2.46
CA GLU A 115 15.45 -12.71 1.06
C GLU A 115 15.14 -11.20 0.95
N ILE A 116 14.24 -10.67 1.77
CA ILE A 116 13.98 -9.23 1.85
C ILE A 116 15.18 -8.47 2.40
N MET A 117 15.79 -8.93 3.50
CA MET A 117 16.98 -8.30 4.07
C MET A 117 18.14 -8.29 3.08
N ASP A 118 18.35 -9.38 2.35
CA ASP A 118 19.38 -9.50 1.33
C ASP A 118 19.11 -8.56 0.15
N TYR A 119 17.85 -8.44 -0.28
CA TYR A 119 17.43 -7.49 -1.30
C TYR A 119 17.64 -6.03 -0.87
N LEU A 120 17.42 -5.73 0.41
CA LEU A 120 17.52 -4.38 0.95
C LEU A 120 18.96 -3.94 1.25
N LYS A 121 19.89 -4.86 1.51
CA LYS A 121 21.27 -4.54 1.93
C LYS A 121 22.02 -3.64 0.94
N ASP A 122 21.73 -3.80 -0.35
CA ASP A 122 22.43 -3.12 -1.45
C ASP A 122 21.63 -1.91 -1.97
N LYS A 123 20.50 -1.56 -1.34
CA LYS A 123 19.66 -0.42 -1.72
C LYS A 123 19.82 0.75 -0.76
N GLU A 124 20.20 1.91 -1.30
CA GLU A 124 20.00 3.18 -0.62
C GLU A 124 18.49 3.48 -0.55
N MET A 125 17.85 3.10 0.56
CA MET A 125 16.46 3.46 0.80
C MET A 125 16.38 4.92 1.23
N THR A 126 15.88 5.75 0.33
CA THR A 126 15.65 7.17 0.59
C THR A 126 14.37 7.33 1.42
N LEU A 127 14.40 8.27 2.38
CA LEU A 127 13.21 8.71 3.12
C LEU A 127 12.32 9.49 2.14
N GLN A 128 11.28 8.85 1.61
CA GLN A 128 10.41 9.42 0.57
C GLN A 128 9.02 9.81 1.11
N HIS A 129 8.66 9.37 2.32
CA HIS A 129 7.35 9.56 2.93
C HIS A 129 7.46 10.02 4.39
N PRO A 130 6.51 10.83 4.92
CA PRO A 130 6.46 11.19 6.34
C PRO A 130 6.32 10.01 7.32
N ALA A 131 6.07 8.80 6.81
CA ALA A 131 6.01 7.57 7.58
C ALA A 131 7.34 6.78 7.57
N ASP A 132 8.34 7.27 6.83
CA ASP A 132 9.70 6.72 6.83
C ASP A 132 10.54 7.28 8.01
N SER A 133 10.08 8.32 8.72
CA SER A 133 10.75 8.97 9.87
C SER A 133 10.15 8.63 11.23
#